data_AF-A0A0E3PZW6-F1
#
_entry.id   AF-A0A0E3PZW6-F1
#
_cell.length_a   1.000
_cell.length_b   1.000
_cell.length_c   1.000
_cell.angle_alpha   90.00
_cell.angle_beta   90.00
_cell.angle_gamma   90.00
#
_symmetry.space_group_name_H-M   'P 1'
#
loop_
_entity.id
_entity.type
_entity.pdbx_description
1 polymer ?
#
loop_
_entity_poly.entity_id
_entity_poly.type
_entity_poly.pdbx_seq_one_letter_code
_entity_poly.pdbx_strand_id
1 'polypeptide(L)'
;MGEVSKVIAAAEQLSIRGEGSELALEINVPQRASVIFGALPGQEGNWPEDADNYGITVEGKSKLYPAAVSFSNSELNGPVSFGPGRHRLLLITKIDSESGRLFVLISETGAD
;
A
#
# COMPACT_ATOMS: atom_id res chain seq x y z
N MET A 1 7.38 -10.31 7.51
CA MET A 1 8.02 -9.09 6.96
C MET A 1 8.34 -9.24 5.48
N GLY A 2 8.89 -10.37 5.01
CA GLY A 2 9.22 -10.57 3.60
C GLY A 2 8.08 -10.30 2.60
N GLU A 3 6.82 -10.63 2.95
CA GLU A 3 5.67 -10.38 2.06
C GLU A 3 5.40 -8.88 1.82
N VAL A 4 5.43 -8.05 2.87
CA VAL A 4 5.28 -6.59 2.74
C VAL A 4 6.43 -6.00 1.95
N SER A 5 7.66 -6.49 2.17
CA SER A 5 8.84 -6.06 1.39
C SER A 5 8.69 -6.32 -0.12
N LYS A 6 7.95 -7.36 -0.54
CA LYS A 6 7.64 -7.59 -1.97
C LYS A 6 6.77 -6.47 -2.54
N VAL A 7 5.74 -6.05 -1.79
CA VAL A 7 4.85 -4.94 -2.19
C VAL A 7 5.66 -3.66 -2.35
N ILE A 8 6.52 -3.34 -1.37
CA ILE A 8 7.36 -2.14 -1.41
C ILE A 8 8.31 -2.17 -2.61
N ALA A 9 9.05 -3.27 -2.81
CA ALA A 9 9.97 -3.38 -3.93
C ALA A 9 9.26 -3.27 -5.29
N ALA A 10 8.08 -3.89 -5.44
CA ALA A 10 7.26 -3.76 -6.63
C ALA A 10 6.79 -2.31 -6.84
N ALA A 11 6.27 -1.67 -5.80
CA ALA A 11 5.79 -0.30 -5.85
C ALA A 11 6.90 0.69 -6.26
N GLU A 12 8.10 0.56 -5.70
CA GLU A 12 9.28 1.36 -6.09
C GLU A 12 9.63 1.17 -7.56
N GLN A 13 9.65 -0.08 -8.05
CA GLN A 13 9.93 -0.37 -9.46
C GLN A 13 8.86 0.23 -10.39
N LEU A 14 7.59 0.20 -10.00
CA LEU A 14 6.51 0.82 -10.77
C LEU A 14 6.64 2.35 -10.77
N SER A 15 6.91 2.97 -9.61
CA SER A 15 7.07 4.42 -9.52
C SER A 15 8.23 4.94 -10.38
N ILE A 16 9.34 4.20 -10.49
CA ILE A 16 10.45 4.56 -11.39
C ILE A 16 10.02 4.59 -12.86
N ARG A 17 9.09 3.71 -13.26
CA ARG A 17 8.58 3.64 -14.65
C ARG A 17 7.58 4.75 -14.96
N GLY A 18 7.01 5.38 -13.94
CA GLY A 18 6.03 6.47 -14.09
C GLY A 18 4.59 5.97 -14.18
N GLU A 19 3.68 6.89 -14.51
CA GLU A 19 2.23 6.66 -14.62
C GLU A 19 1.86 5.54 -15.60
N GLY A 20 0.79 4.81 -15.28
CA GLY A 20 0.24 3.75 -16.14
C GLY A 20 0.98 2.42 -16.05
N SER A 21 1.93 2.28 -15.13
CA SER A 21 2.62 1.02 -14.85
C SER A 21 1.77 0.16 -13.92
N GLU A 22 1.73 -1.15 -14.19
CA GLU A 22 0.96 -2.10 -13.38
C GLU A 22 1.73 -3.38 -13.04
N LEU A 23 1.38 -4.00 -11.91
CA LEU A 23 1.84 -5.32 -11.52
C LEU A 23 0.81 -6.04 -10.64
N ALA A 24 0.54 -7.31 -10.93
CA ALA A 24 -0.19 -8.19 -10.04
C ALA A 24 0.78 -9.01 -9.17
N LEU A 25 0.49 -9.15 -7.88
CA LEU A 25 1.29 -9.97 -6.97
C LEU A 25 0.42 -10.56 -5.85
N GLU A 26 0.85 -11.69 -5.30
CA GLU A 26 0.19 -12.33 -4.17
C GLU A 26 1.01 -12.12 -2.90
N ILE A 27 0.34 -11.76 -1.80
CA ILE A 27 0.93 -11.74 -0.46
C ILE A 27 0.14 -12.62 0.50
N ASN A 28 0.80 -13.10 1.55
CA ASN A 28 0.16 -13.78 2.66
C ASN A 28 0.46 -13.04 3.96
N VAL A 29 -0.54 -12.34 4.49
CA VAL A 29 -0.44 -11.64 5.77
C VAL A 29 -0.59 -12.66 6.90
N PRO A 30 0.38 -12.77 7.82
CA PRO A 30 0.33 -13.74 8.91
C PRO A 30 -0.90 -13.59 9.80
N GLN A 31 -1.30 -14.69 10.45
CA GLN A 31 -2.32 -14.66 11.49
C GLN A 31 -1.96 -13.64 12.58
N ARG A 32 -2.97 -12.91 13.07
CA ARG A 32 -2.82 -11.81 14.05
C ARG A 32 -1.98 -10.63 13.56
N ALA A 33 -1.75 -10.51 12.26
CA ALA A 33 -1.11 -9.36 11.66
C ALA A 33 -2.07 -8.59 10.76
N SER A 34 -1.84 -7.29 10.62
CA SER A 34 -2.43 -6.46 9.57
C SER A 34 -1.37 -5.50 9.03
N VAL A 35 -1.59 -5.02 7.82
CA VAL A 35 -0.75 -4.03 7.17
C VAL A 35 -1.63 -2.91 6.65
N ILE A 36 -1.12 -1.68 6.71
CA ILE A 36 -1.72 -0.50 6.11
C ILE A 36 -0.68 0.20 5.25
N PHE A 37 -1.07 0.63 4.06
CA PHE A 37 -0.27 1.44 3.16
C PHE A 37 -0.95 2.79 2.94
N GLY A 38 -0.16 3.86 2.90
CA GLY A 38 -0.66 5.21 2.66
C GLY A 38 -1.12 5.94 3.92
N ALA A 39 -0.86 5.39 5.10
CA ALA A 39 -1.16 6.04 6.37
C ALA A 39 -0.38 5.41 7.51
N LEU A 40 -0.31 6.14 8.62
CA LEU A 40 0.04 5.57 9.91
C LEU A 40 -1.21 4.92 10.55
N PRO A 41 -1.09 3.75 11.21
CA PRO A 41 -2.20 3.14 11.95
C PRO A 41 -2.82 4.12 12.95
N GLY A 42 -4.14 4.34 12.85
CA GLY A 42 -4.89 5.28 13.66
C GLY A 42 -4.80 6.75 13.20
N GLN A 43 -4.13 7.02 12.07
CA GLN A 43 -4.03 8.35 11.45
C GLN A 43 -4.47 8.30 9.98
N GLU A 44 -5.40 7.40 9.65
CA GLU A 44 -5.89 7.21 8.28
C GLU A 44 -6.55 8.48 7.71
N GLY A 45 -7.06 9.35 8.58
CA GLY A 45 -7.61 10.65 8.20
C GLY A 45 -6.60 11.71 7.77
N ASN A 46 -5.29 11.46 7.93
CA ASN A 46 -4.24 12.38 7.47
C ASN A 46 -3.87 12.18 6.00
N TRP A 47 -4.42 11.17 5.32
CA TRP A 47 -4.20 11.01 3.88
C TRP A 47 -4.69 12.27 3.14
N PRO A 48 -3.92 12.83 2.17
CA PRO A 48 -2.73 12.25 1.55
C PRO A 48 -1.38 12.69 2.16
N GLU A 49 -1.33 13.44 3.25
CA GLU A 49 -0.07 13.95 3.82
C GLU A 49 0.88 12.81 4.21
N ASP A 50 0.36 11.76 4.85
CA ASP A 50 1.12 10.58 5.29
C ASP A 50 1.16 9.44 4.27
N ALA A 51 0.84 9.71 2.99
CA ALA A 51 0.69 8.66 1.97
C ALA A 51 2.00 7.91 1.64
N ASP A 52 3.16 8.46 1.99
CA ASP A 52 4.49 7.86 1.87
C ASP A 52 4.88 7.02 3.10
N ASN A 53 3.90 6.58 3.89
CA ASN A 53 4.11 5.70 5.02
C ASN A 53 3.37 4.37 4.88
N TYR A 54 3.87 3.35 5.57
CA TYR A 54 3.16 2.09 5.79
C TYR A 54 3.36 1.59 7.23
N GLY A 55 2.38 0.84 7.72
CA GLY A 55 2.36 0.29 9.05
C GLY A 55 2.13 -1.21 9.05
N ILE A 56 2.78 -1.92 9.97
CA ILE A 56 2.54 -3.34 10.22
C ILE A 56 2.16 -3.50 11.69
N THR A 57 0.97 -4.05 11.94
CA THR A 57 0.49 -4.37 13.28
C THR A 57 0.58 -5.87 13.48
N VAL A 58 1.21 -6.32 14.56
CA VAL A 58 1.30 -7.75 14.94
C VAL A 58 0.94 -7.87 16.41
N GLU A 59 -0.09 -8.68 16.71
CA GLU A 59 -0.58 -8.88 18.09
C GLU A 59 -0.84 -7.56 18.83
N GLY A 60 -1.43 -6.59 18.14
CA GLY A 60 -1.76 -5.26 18.67
C GLY A 60 -0.58 -4.30 18.79
N LYS A 61 0.64 -4.69 18.39
CA LYS A 61 1.83 -3.82 18.37
C LYS A 61 2.11 -3.35 16.95
N SER A 62 2.10 -2.04 16.76
CA SER A 62 2.36 -1.41 15.46
C SER A 62 3.83 -1.04 15.28
N LYS A 63 4.34 -1.27 14.08
CA LYS A 63 5.62 -0.71 13.59
C LYS A 63 5.34 0.14 12.36
N LEU A 64 6.03 1.28 12.28
CA LEU A 64 5.85 2.31 11.27
C LEU A 64 7.09 2.41 10.41
N TYR A 65 6.90 2.61 9.12
CA TYR A 65 7.97 2.68 8.15
C TYR A 65 7.68 3.74 7.08
N PRO A 66 8.66 4.58 6.73
CA PRO A 66 8.57 5.40 5.54
C PRO A 66 8.75 4.54 4.29
N ALA A 67 8.20 4.99 3.17
CA ALA A 67 8.38 4.45 1.84
C ALA A 67 8.86 5.54 0.87
N ALA A 68 9.60 5.16 -0.17
CA ALA A 68 10.01 6.08 -1.22
C ALA A 68 8.88 6.41 -2.22
N VAL A 69 7.69 5.85 -2.01
CA VAL A 69 6.52 5.94 -2.89
C VAL A 69 5.29 6.28 -2.08
N SER A 70 4.30 6.87 -2.73
CA SER A 70 3.04 7.27 -2.08
C SER A 70 1.95 6.25 -2.42
N PHE A 71 1.18 5.83 -1.44
CA PHE A 71 0.15 4.81 -1.63
C PHE A 71 -1.27 5.37 -1.53
N SER A 72 -2.19 4.74 -2.24
CA SER A 72 -3.61 4.97 -2.08
C SER A 72 -4.42 3.72 -2.44
N ASN A 73 -5.68 3.69 -2.06
CA ASN A 73 -6.66 2.73 -2.60
C ASN A 73 -6.93 3.01 -4.10
N SER A 74 -7.71 2.15 -4.75
CA SER A 74 -8.05 2.29 -6.18
C SER A 74 -8.83 3.55 -6.53
N GLU A 75 -9.52 4.14 -5.57
CA GLU A 75 -10.35 5.33 -5.78
C GLU A 75 -9.56 6.63 -5.61
N LEU A 76 -8.29 6.54 -5.21
CA LEU A 76 -7.42 7.69 -4.93
C LEU A 76 -8.05 8.63 -3.88
N ASN A 77 -8.64 8.07 -2.83
CA ASN A 77 -9.32 8.85 -1.79
C ASN A 77 -8.95 8.43 -0.36
N GLY A 78 -7.95 7.57 -0.21
CA GLY A 78 -7.52 7.14 1.12
C GLY A 78 -6.45 6.04 1.10
N PRO A 79 -6.03 5.60 2.30
CA PRO A 79 -5.12 4.48 2.46
C PRO A 79 -5.80 3.14 2.15
N VAL A 80 -5.00 2.08 2.19
CA VAL A 80 -5.45 0.70 1.96
C VAL A 80 -4.90 -0.22 3.04
N SER A 81 -5.73 -1.13 3.56
CA SER A 81 -5.33 -2.04 4.63
C SER A 81 -5.71 -3.48 4.32
N PHE A 82 -4.88 -4.41 4.78
CA PHE A 82 -5.07 -5.85 4.62
C PHE A 82 -4.98 -6.54 5.99
N GLY A 83 -5.98 -7.35 6.29
CA GLY A 83 -5.99 -8.22 7.47
C GLY A 83 -5.18 -9.50 7.26
N PRO A 84 -5.27 -10.48 8.17
CA PRO A 84 -4.67 -11.78 7.97
C PRO A 84 -5.26 -12.52 6.77
N GLY A 85 -4.43 -13.25 6.03
CA GLY A 85 -4.88 -14.08 4.92
C GLY A 85 -4.05 -13.90 3.65
N ARG A 86 -4.50 -14.59 2.60
CA ARG A 86 -3.92 -14.49 1.26
C ARG A 86 -4.64 -13.38 0.50
N HIS A 87 -3.88 -12.50 -0.13
CA HIS A 87 -4.39 -11.37 -0.89
C HIS A 87 -3.74 -11.34 -2.27
N ARG A 88 -4.55 -11.27 -3.34
CA ARG A 88 -4.08 -10.99 -4.70
C ARG A 88 -4.24 -9.50 -4.98
N LEU A 89 -3.10 -8.81 -5.04
CA LEU A 89 -3.05 -7.37 -5.20
C LEU A 89 -2.80 -7.01 -6.66
N LEU A 90 -3.49 -5.99 -7.14
CA LEU A 90 -3.15 -5.26 -8.35
C LEU A 90 -2.63 -3.88 -7.95
N LEU A 91 -1.40 -3.58 -8.34
CA LEU A 91 -0.74 -2.30 -8.14
C LEU A 91 -0.75 -1.54 -9.46
N ILE A 92 -1.17 -0.28 -9.44
CA ILE A 92 -1.20 0.61 -10.62
C ILE A 92 -0.63 1.97 -10.23
N THR A 93 0.25 2.56 -11.05
CA THR A 93 0.70 3.95 -10.85
C THR A 93 -0.23 4.95 -11.51
N LYS A 94 -0.59 5.99 -10.78
CA LYS A 94 -1.45 7.07 -11.26
C LYS A 94 -0.99 8.42 -10.70
N ILE A 95 -0.98 9.46 -11.52
CA ILE A 95 -0.73 10.83 -11.05
C ILE A 95 -2.06 11.41 -10.57
N ASP A 96 -2.07 11.90 -9.33
CA ASP A 96 -3.19 12.70 -8.85
C ASP A 96 -3.23 14.04 -9.59
N SER A 97 -4.38 14.36 -10.19
CA SER A 97 -4.53 15.57 -10.99
C SER A 97 -4.50 16.86 -10.17
N GLU A 98 -4.82 16.81 -8.88
CA GLU A 98 -4.84 17.99 -8.02
C GLU A 98 -3.44 18.34 -7.48
N SER A 99 -2.74 17.35 -6.92
CA SER A 99 -1.41 17.54 -6.32
C SER A 99 -0.24 17.31 -7.27
N GLY A 100 -0.45 16.64 -8.41
CA GLY A 100 0.62 16.18 -9.30
C GLY A 100 1.48 15.05 -8.71
N ARG A 101 1.09 14.50 -7.56
CA ARG A 101 1.82 13.43 -6.88
C ARG A 101 1.55 12.09 -7.55
N LEU A 102 2.60 11.29 -7.78
CA LEU A 102 2.48 9.92 -8.26
C LEU A 102 2.11 8.99 -7.10
N PHE A 103 0.98 8.30 -7.23
CA PHE A 103 0.54 7.28 -6.30
C PHE A 103 0.66 5.88 -6.90
N VAL A 104 1.00 4.92 -6.05
CA VAL A 104 0.79 3.49 -6.30
C VAL A 104 -0.55 3.12 -5.68
N LEU A 105 -1.54 2.92 -6.54
CA LEU A 105 -2.87 2.46 -6.19
C LEU A 105 -2.81 0.96 -5.92
N ILE A 106 -3.36 0.52 -4.81
CA ILE A 106 -3.47 -0.92 -4.48
C ILE A 106 -4.95 -1.29 -4.43
N SER A 107 -5.30 -2.36 -5.14
CA SER A 107 -6.61 -2.98 -5.10
C SER A 107 -6.50 -4.48 -4.89
N GLU A 108 -7.51 -5.06 -4.23
CA GLU A 108 -7.63 -6.50 -4.10
C GLU A 108 -8.47 -7.05 -5.27
N THR A 109 -7.94 -8.06 -5.95
CA THR A 109 -8.58 -8.70 -7.11
C THR A 109 -9.28 -10.02 -6.77
N GLY A 110 -9.46 -10.28 -5.47
CA GLY A 110 -10.09 -11.47 -4.90
C GLY A 110 -9.12 -12.34 -4.09
N ALA A 111 -9.66 -12.99 -3.05
CA ALA A 111 -9.03 -14.12 -2.37
C ALA A 111 -9.79 -15.38 -2.83
N ASP A 112 -9.07 -16.38 -3.33
CA ASP A 112 -9.63 -17.73 -3.56
C ASP A 112 -10.11 -18.34 -2.25
#